data_AF-A0A2V5YHJ8-F1
#
_entry.id   AF-A0A2V5YHJ8-F1
#
_cell.length_a   1.000
_cell.length_b   1.000
_cell.length_c   1.000
_cell.angle_alpha   90.00
_cell.angle_beta   90.00
_cell.angle_gamma   90.00
#
_symmetry.space_group_name_H-M   'P 1'
#
loop_
_entity.id
_entity.type
_entity.pdbx_description
1 polymer ?
#
loop_
_entity_poly.entity_id
_entity_poly.type
_entity_poly.pdbx_seq_one_letter_code
_entity_poly.pdbx_strand_id
1 'polypeptide(L)'
;MPNRARYLIVDGHSIIFAWPELRKLQTRRSSLAREALTKRLRDYQDWTGVRVVVVFDGKGKRIDATSDPADVQVFYSRTGQTADAIVERLASIYAKRFELMVATSDSLEAETVQACGAEWISPEGLRSLLLRARRV
;
A
#
# COMPACT_ATOMS: atom_id res chain seq x y z
N MET A 1 -0.81 -9.99 25.24
CA MET A 1 -0.69 -10.39 23.82
C MET A 1 0.70 -9.98 23.35
N PRO A 2 1.50 -10.84 22.70
CA PRO A 2 2.77 -10.36 22.15
C PRO A 2 2.48 -9.27 21.12
N ASN A 3 3.23 -8.17 21.20
CA ASN A 3 3.16 -7.05 20.28
C ASN A 3 3.52 -7.55 18.87
N ARG A 4 2.52 -7.79 18.01
CA ARG A 4 2.76 -8.25 16.64
C ARG A 4 3.27 -7.08 15.82
N ALA A 5 4.27 -7.30 14.97
CA ALA A 5 4.73 -6.26 14.06
C ALA A 5 3.56 -5.81 13.17
N ARG A 6 3.47 -4.49 12.94
CA ARG A 6 2.38 -3.84 12.21
C ARG A 6 2.81 -3.55 10.78
N TYR A 7 1.98 -3.98 9.83
CA TYR A 7 2.20 -3.79 8.40
C TYR A 7 1.00 -3.12 7.74
N LEU A 8 1.28 -2.23 6.80
CA LEU A 8 0.31 -1.62 5.91
C LEU A 8 0.66 -1.99 4.47
N ILE A 9 -0.24 -2.69 3.77
CA ILE A 9 -0.15 -2.90 2.33
C ILE A 9 -1.10 -1.92 1.65
N VAL A 10 -0.61 -1.25 0.61
CA VAL A 10 -1.37 -0.25 -0.14
C VAL A 10 -1.47 -0.70 -1.59
N ASP A 11 -2.69 -0.89 -2.10
CA ASP A 11 -2.93 -0.88 -3.53
C ASP A 11 -2.80 0.56 -4.04
N GLY A 12 -1.68 0.83 -4.70
CA GLY A 12 -1.35 2.14 -5.21
C GLY A 12 -2.30 2.61 -6.31
N HIS A 13 -2.91 1.71 -7.07
CA HIS A 13 -3.88 2.09 -8.10
C HIS A 13 -5.13 2.67 -7.45
N SER A 14 -5.76 1.92 -6.53
CA SER A 14 -6.90 2.38 -5.75
C SER A 14 -6.67 3.76 -5.15
N ILE A 15 -5.54 3.98 -4.47
CA ILE A 15 -5.26 5.25 -3.80
C ILE A 15 -5.04 6.40 -4.79
N ILE A 16 -4.28 6.19 -5.87
CA ILE A 16 -4.03 7.24 -6.87
C ILE A 16 -5.32 7.69 -7.55
N PHE A 17 -6.23 6.76 -7.85
CA PHE A 17 -7.51 7.09 -8.50
C PHE A 17 -8.49 7.79 -7.56
N ALA A 18 -8.52 7.39 -6.28
CA ALA A 18 -9.39 7.97 -5.27
C ALA A 18 -8.98 9.41 -4.89
N TRP A 19 -7.68 9.72 -4.79
CA TRP A 19 -7.23 11.04 -4.32
C TRP A 19 -7.08 12.04 -5.48
N PRO A 20 -7.89 13.13 -5.52
CA PRO A 20 -7.92 14.05 -6.67
C PRO A 20 -6.57 14.64 -7.05
N GLU A 21 -5.72 14.96 -6.06
CA GLU A 21 -4.40 15.52 -6.32
C GLU A 21 -3.42 14.50 -6.92
N LEU A 22 -3.51 13.22 -6.55
CA LEU A 22 -2.70 12.16 -7.14
C LEU A 22 -3.20 11.82 -8.55
N ARG A 23 -4.52 11.77 -8.75
CA ARG A 23 -5.12 11.59 -10.07
C ARG A 23 -4.70 12.68 -11.05
N LYS A 24 -4.61 13.94 -10.60
CA LYS A 24 -4.10 15.05 -11.41
C LYS A 24 -2.62 14.89 -11.78
N LEU A 25 -1.80 14.30 -10.91
CA LEU A 25 -0.41 13.98 -11.23
C LEU A 25 -0.34 12.81 -12.22
N GLN A 26 -1.18 11.80 -12.04
CA GLN A 26 -1.26 10.60 -12.87
C GLN A 26 -1.54 10.94 -14.34
N THR A 27 -2.47 11.86 -14.61
CA THR A 27 -2.79 12.31 -15.97
C THR A 27 -1.64 13.05 -16.65
N ARG A 28 -0.77 13.71 -15.88
CA ARG A 28 0.42 14.39 -16.42
C ARG A 28 1.55 13.39 -16.69
N ARG A 29 1.86 12.55 -15.69
CA ARG A 29 2.89 11.52 -15.75
C ARG A 29 2.70 10.55 -14.59
N SER A 30 2.47 9.27 -14.88
CA SER A 30 2.21 8.27 -13.86
C SER A 30 3.31 8.08 -12.81
N SER A 31 4.57 8.41 -13.12
CA SER A 31 5.66 8.36 -12.13
C SER A 31 5.46 9.40 -11.01
N LEU A 32 4.94 10.60 -11.33
CA LEU A 32 4.75 11.67 -10.36
C LEU A 32 3.72 11.31 -9.30
N ALA A 33 2.64 10.63 -9.69
CA ALA A 33 1.63 10.17 -8.73
C ALA A 33 2.19 9.08 -7.80
N ARG A 34 2.96 8.13 -8.37
CA ARG A 34 3.63 7.08 -7.60
C ARG A 34 4.64 7.65 -6.61
N GLU A 35 5.54 8.52 -7.06
CA GLU A 35 6.52 9.21 -6.22
C GLU A 35 5.85 10.01 -5.10
N ALA A 36 4.77 10.75 -5.41
CA ALA A 36 4.03 11.52 -4.41
C ALA A 36 3.33 10.64 -3.38
N LEU A 37 2.75 9.51 -3.80
CA LEU A 37 2.13 8.55 -2.87
C LEU A 37 3.19 7.88 -1.99
N THR A 38 4.25 7.32 -2.59
CA THR A 38 5.35 6.66 -1.86
C THR A 38 5.97 7.59 -0.83
N LYS A 39 6.16 8.87 -1.15
CA LYS A 39 6.66 9.87 -0.19
C LYS A 39 5.76 9.98 1.05
N ARG A 40 4.44 10.11 0.87
CA ARG A 40 3.48 10.20 1.99
C ARG A 40 3.45 8.94 2.85
N LEU A 41 3.63 7.78 2.21
CA LEU A 41 3.70 6.50 2.89
C LEU A 41 5.00 6.33 3.68
N ARG A 42 6.12 6.86 3.15
CA ARG A 42 7.40 6.89 3.87
C ARG A 42 7.30 7.77 5.11
N ASP A 43 6.77 8.99 4.97
CA ASP A 43 6.56 9.88 6.12
C ASP A 43 5.73 9.17 7.22
N TYR A 44 4.68 8.44 6.84
CA TYR A 44 3.89 7.65 7.80
C TYR A 44 4.66 6.49 8.44
N GLN A 45 5.43 5.74 7.67
CA GLN A 45 6.29 4.68 8.21
C GLN A 45 7.27 5.25 9.23
N ASP A 46 7.92 6.37 8.91
CA ASP A 46 8.92 7.01 9.75
C ASP A 46 8.33 7.53 11.07
N TRP A 47 7.11 8.10 11.03
CA TRP A 47 6.43 8.61 12.23
C TRP A 47 5.84 7.52 13.12
N THR A 48 5.42 6.39 12.55
CA THR A 48 4.63 5.38 13.29
C THR A 48 5.37 4.08 13.57
N GLY A 49 6.47 3.82 12.86
CA GLY A 49 7.16 2.53 12.86
C GLY A 49 6.38 1.40 12.17
N VAL A 50 5.22 1.68 11.58
CA VAL A 50 4.47 0.69 10.78
C VAL A 50 5.22 0.44 9.47
N ARG A 51 5.48 -0.83 9.16
CA ARG A 51 6.15 -1.22 7.91
C ARG A 51 5.18 -1.09 6.74
N VAL A 52 5.55 -0.31 5.72
CA VAL A 52 4.67 -0.05 4.58
C VAL A 52 5.17 -0.75 3.32
N VAL A 53 4.22 -1.38 2.62
CA VAL A 53 4.38 -1.96 1.30
C VAL A 53 3.38 -1.28 0.37
N VAL A 54 3.81 -0.82 -0.80
CA VAL A 54 2.91 -0.30 -1.84
C VAL A 54 3.07 -1.10 -3.12
N VAL A 55 1.96 -1.50 -3.72
CA VAL A 55 1.91 -2.28 -4.95
C VAL A 55 1.33 -1.39 -6.06
N PHE A 56 1.99 -1.34 -7.21
CA PHE A 56 1.52 -0.62 -8.39
C PHE A 56 1.39 -1.56 -9.59
N ASP A 57 0.47 -1.24 -10.51
CA ASP A 57 0.45 -1.90 -11.82
C ASP A 57 1.70 -1.55 -12.64
N GLY A 58 2.26 -2.54 -13.33
CA GLY A 58 3.45 -2.36 -14.16
C GLY A 58 3.58 -3.33 -15.33
N LYS A 59 4.36 -2.93 -16.35
CA LYS A 59 4.70 -3.74 -17.53
C LYS A 59 6.14 -4.29 -17.50
N GLY A 60 6.71 -4.54 -16.32
CA GLY A 60 8.10 -5.01 -16.11
C GLY A 60 9.17 -3.98 -16.54
N LYS A 61 10.39 -3.88 -16.00
CA LYS A 61 11.28 -4.75 -15.21
C LYS A 61 11.86 -3.87 -14.08
N ARG A 62 11.48 -4.09 -12.82
CA ARG A 62 12.30 -3.88 -11.60
C ARG A 62 11.43 -4.00 -10.36
N ILE A 63 11.82 -4.92 -9.50
CA ILE A 63 11.70 -4.70 -8.06
C ILE A 63 12.76 -3.63 -7.79
N ASP A 64 12.37 -2.35 -7.76
CA ASP A 64 13.19 -1.37 -7.06
C ASP A 64 12.91 -1.61 -5.57
N ALA A 65 13.38 -2.75 -5.07
CA ALA A 65 13.71 -2.87 -3.67
C ALA A 65 14.84 -1.87 -3.49
N THR A 66 14.48 -0.63 -3.17
CA THR A 66 15.41 0.27 -2.51
C THR A 66 16.07 -0.54 -1.41
N SER A 67 17.38 -0.58 -1.46
CA SER A 67 18.29 -1.61 -0.92
C SER A 67 18.23 -1.78 0.60
N ASP A 68 17.37 -1.02 1.28
CA ASP A 68 17.21 -0.99 2.71
C ASP A 68 15.83 -1.57 3.12
N PRO A 69 15.79 -2.68 3.87
CA PRO A 69 14.56 -3.19 4.49
C PRO A 69 13.86 -2.16 5.41
N ALA A 70 14.55 -1.09 5.80
CA ALA A 70 14.00 0.01 6.56
C ALA A 70 13.13 0.98 5.75
N ASP A 71 13.20 0.93 4.42
CA ASP A 71 12.43 1.81 3.53
C ASP A 71 11.03 1.26 3.19
N VAL A 72 10.17 2.11 2.63
CA VAL A 72 8.89 1.65 2.06
C VAL A 72 9.18 0.70 0.91
N GLN A 73 8.62 -0.51 0.97
CA GLN A 73 8.82 -1.49 -0.09
C GLN A 73 7.84 -1.23 -1.24
N VAL A 74 8.38 -1.05 -2.45
CA VAL A 74 7.57 -0.80 -3.65
C VAL A 74 7.60 -2.03 -4.55
N PHE A 75 6.43 -2.60 -4.82
CA PHE A 75 6.26 -3.69 -5.77
C PHE A 75 5.55 -3.21 -7.03
N TYR A 76 5.97 -3.77 -8.17
CA TYR A 76 5.30 -3.60 -9.44
C TYR A 76 4.79 -4.96 -9.93
N SER A 77 3.54 -5.01 -10.38
CA SER A 77 3.01 -6.19 -11.03
C SER A 77 3.76 -6.51 -12.34
N ARG A 78 3.76 -7.79 -12.72
CA ARG A 78 4.37 -8.29 -13.95
C ARG A 78 3.30 -8.47 -15.02
N THR A 79 3.69 -8.52 -16.28
CA THR A 79 2.77 -8.86 -17.38
C THR A 79 2.05 -10.18 -17.08
N GLY A 80 0.71 -10.16 -17.11
CA GLY A 80 -0.14 -11.31 -16.79
C GLY A 80 -0.46 -11.49 -15.30
N GLN A 81 -0.04 -10.58 -14.43
CA GLN A 81 -0.37 -10.53 -13.00
C GLN A 81 -0.92 -9.14 -12.66
N THR A 82 -1.99 -9.06 -11.87
CA THR A 82 -2.54 -7.78 -11.38
C THR A 82 -1.84 -7.35 -10.09
N ALA A 83 -1.90 -6.06 -9.75
CA ALA A 83 -1.50 -5.58 -8.43
C ALA A 83 -2.28 -6.29 -7.32
N ASP A 84 -3.59 -6.48 -7.52
CA ASP A 84 -4.50 -7.15 -6.58
C ASP A 84 -4.01 -8.57 -6.25
N ALA A 85 -3.61 -9.34 -7.26
CA ALA A 85 -3.07 -10.69 -7.06
C ALA A 85 -1.78 -10.71 -6.20
N ILE A 86 -0.99 -9.62 -6.21
CA ILE A 86 0.16 -9.49 -5.31
C ILE A 86 -0.32 -9.17 -3.89
N VAL A 87 -1.25 -8.23 -3.74
CA VAL A 87 -1.82 -7.83 -2.44
C VAL A 87 -2.49 -9.02 -1.75
N GLU A 88 -3.36 -9.75 -2.44
CA GLU A 88 -4.03 -10.96 -1.95
C GLU A 88 -3.01 -12.03 -1.52
N ARG A 89 -1.97 -12.23 -2.33
CA ARG A 89 -0.89 -13.18 -2.00
C ARG A 89 -0.14 -12.75 -0.74
N LEU A 90 0.19 -11.47 -0.59
CA LEU A 90 0.83 -10.97 0.62
C LEU A 90 -0.10 -11.13 1.84
N ALA A 91 -1.39 -10.79 1.70
CA ALA A 91 -2.37 -10.94 2.77
C ALA A 91 -2.50 -12.40 3.24
N SER A 92 -2.68 -13.35 2.31
CA SER A 92 -2.82 -14.78 2.64
C SER A 92 -1.61 -15.37 3.38
N ILE A 93 -0.39 -14.89 3.09
CA ILE A 93 0.85 -15.36 3.72
C ILE A 93 1.06 -14.72 5.10
N TYR A 94 0.77 -13.41 5.22
CA TYR A 94 1.25 -12.59 6.33
C TYR A 94 0.18 -12.20 7.36
N ALA A 95 -1.11 -12.17 6.99
CA ALA A 95 -2.20 -11.73 7.87
C ALA A 95 -2.33 -12.58 9.15
N LYS A 96 -1.99 -13.87 9.10
CA LYS A 96 -2.01 -14.75 10.28
C LYS A 96 -0.83 -14.53 11.23
N ARG A 97 0.24 -13.90 10.75
CA ARG A 97 1.52 -13.72 11.48
C ARG A 97 1.69 -12.32 12.04
N PHE A 98 1.13 -11.32 11.38
CA PHE A 98 1.32 -9.90 11.69
C PHE A 98 -0.02 -9.18 11.86
N GLU A 99 0.00 -8.01 12.49
CA GLU A 99 -1.12 -7.06 12.40
C GLU A 99 -1.05 -6.41 11.02
N LEU A 100 -1.88 -6.88 10.10
CA LEU A 100 -1.84 -6.49 8.70
C LEU A 100 -3.07 -5.67 8.34
N MET A 101 -2.86 -4.48 7.80
CA MET A 101 -3.90 -3.63 7.23
C MET A 101 -3.68 -3.49 5.72
N VAL A 102 -4.76 -3.56 4.94
CA VAL A 102 -4.75 -3.39 3.48
C VAL A 102 -5.59 -2.17 3.11
N ALA A 103 -5.01 -1.27 2.33
CA ALA A 103 -5.68 -0.10 1.79
C ALA A 103 -6.03 -0.30 0.31
N THR A 104 -7.31 -0.43 0.01
CA THR A 104 -7.85 -0.59 -1.36
C THR A 104 -9.25 0.00 -1.46
N SER A 105 -9.63 0.38 -2.68
CA SER A 105 -10.98 0.82 -3.02
C SER A 105 -11.84 -0.29 -3.62
N ASP A 106 -11.24 -1.43 -3.98
CA ASP A 106 -11.96 -2.57 -4.55
C ASP A 106 -12.62 -3.40 -3.44
N SER A 107 -13.94 -3.61 -3.55
CA SER A 107 -14.71 -4.34 -2.54
C SER A 107 -14.42 -5.85 -2.54
N LEU A 108 -14.15 -6.45 -3.69
CA LEU A 108 -13.83 -7.87 -3.79
C LEU A 108 -12.45 -8.16 -3.23
N GLU A 109 -11.48 -7.28 -3.51
CA GLU A 109 -10.15 -7.37 -2.90
C GLU A 109 -10.25 -7.19 -1.38
N ALA A 110 -11.03 -6.20 -0.91
CA ALA A 110 -11.28 -5.96 0.52
C ALA A 110 -11.87 -7.20 1.23
N GLU A 111 -12.89 -7.83 0.65
CA GLU A 111 -13.48 -9.07 1.17
C GLU A 111 -12.44 -10.20 1.23
N THR A 112 -11.63 -10.33 0.18
CA THR A 112 -10.61 -11.38 0.06
C THR A 112 -9.51 -11.24 1.12
N VAL A 113 -8.98 -10.03 1.32
CA VAL A 113 -7.94 -9.80 2.33
C VAL A 113 -8.48 -9.90 3.75
N GLN A 114 -9.74 -9.50 3.98
CA GLN A 114 -10.42 -9.71 5.26
C GLN A 114 -10.62 -11.19 5.56
N ALA A 115 -11.01 -12.00 4.57
CA ALA A 115 -11.10 -13.45 4.71
C ALA A 115 -9.75 -14.11 5.03
N CYS A 116 -8.63 -13.49 4.63
CA CYS A 116 -7.28 -13.91 5.02
C CYS A 116 -6.90 -13.53 6.47
N GLY A 117 -7.67 -12.66 7.12
CA GLY A 117 -7.44 -12.16 8.47
C GLY A 117 -6.76 -10.79 8.54
N ALA A 118 -6.68 -10.06 7.43
CA ALA A 118 -6.18 -8.69 7.43
C ALA A 118 -7.31 -7.69 7.75
N GLU A 119 -6.95 -6.55 8.34
CA GLU A 119 -7.83 -5.39 8.40
C GLU A 119 -7.89 -4.69 7.05
N TRP A 120 -9.01 -4.05 6.75
CA TRP A 120 -9.18 -3.23 5.55
C TRP A 120 -9.37 -1.76 5.92
N ILE A 121 -8.87 -0.87 5.08
CA ILE A 121 -9.11 0.56 5.18
C ILE A 121 -9.41 1.15 3.80
N SER A 122 -10.42 2.03 3.72
CA SER A 122 -10.73 2.75 2.47
C SER A 122 -9.65 3.78 2.12
N PRO A 123 -9.61 4.28 0.88
CA PRO A 123 -8.69 5.37 0.51
C PRO A 123 -8.86 6.63 1.36
N GLU A 124 -10.09 7.00 1.73
CA GLU A 124 -10.38 8.15 2.59
C GLU A 124 -9.96 7.88 4.04
N GLY A 125 -10.14 6.64 4.50
CA GLY A 125 -9.65 6.18 5.79
C GLY A 125 -8.13 6.27 5.87
N LEU A 126 -7.43 5.77 4.86
CA LEU A 126 -5.97 5.88 4.74
C LEU A 126 -5.55 7.35 4.77
N ARG A 127 -6.20 8.21 3.98
CA ARG A 127 -5.90 9.65 3.97
C ARG A 127 -6.00 10.26 5.35
N SER A 128 -7.05 9.93 6.09
CA SER A 128 -7.27 10.40 7.45
C SER A 128 -6.21 9.85 8.42
N LEU A 129 -5.83 8.58 8.27
CA LEU A 129 -4.77 7.93 9.05
C LEU A 129 -3.43 8.64 8.87
N LEU A 130 -3.01 8.90 7.62
CA LEU A 130 -1.75 9.60 7.31
C LEU A 130 -1.74 11.02 7.89
N LEU A 131 -2.86 11.75 7.79
CA LEU A 131 -2.97 13.11 8.33
C LEU A 131 -2.89 13.16 9.85
N ARG A 132 -3.40 12.15 10.54
CA ARG A 132 -3.33 12.04 12.01
C ARG A 132 -1.92 11.73 12.48
N ALA A 133 -1.21 10.85 11.78
CA ALA A 133 0.18 10.49 12.10
C ALA A 133 1.14 11.68 12.01
N ARG A 134 0.90 12.63 11.09
CA ARG A 134 1.71 13.86 10.94
C ARG A 134 1.75 14.76 12.17
N ARG A 135 0.80 14.60 13.09
CA ARG A 135 0.66 15.45 14.29
C ARG A 135 1.36 14.89 15.53
N VAL A 136 2.05 13.74 15.37
CA VAL A 136 2.81 13.06 16.43
C VAL A 136 4.29 13.36 16.22
#